data_AF-A0A090VXF4-F1
#
_entry.id   AF-A0A090VXF4-F1
#
_cell.length_a   1.000
_cell.length_b   1.000
_cell.length_c   1.000
_cell.angle_alpha   90.00
_cell.angle_beta   90.00
_cell.angle_gamma   90.00
#
_symmetry.space_group_name_H-M   'P 1'
#
loop_
_entity.id
_entity.type
_entity.pdbx_description
1 polymer ?
#
loop_
_entity_poly.entity_id
_entity_poly.type
_entity_poly.pdbx_seq_one_letter_code
_entity_poly.pdbx_strand_id
1 'polypeptide(L)' 'MGRILAIDYGKVRTGIAVTDELQIIASGLTTVATKELVAFLKDYLEKEKVMLFLVGEPKQMDNTPSESEP' A
#
# COMPACT_ATOMS: atom_id res chain seq x y z
N MET A 1 -17.59 4.46 -6.25
CA MET A 1 -17.02 3.67 -5.13
C MET A 1 -15.69 4.31 -4.74
N GLY A 2 -14.98 3.84 -3.71
CA GLY A 2 -13.64 4.35 -3.40
C GLY A 2 -12.55 3.46 -3.99
N ARG A 3 -11.36 4.00 -4.23
CA ARG A 3 -10.18 3.23 -4.61
C ARG A 3 -9.77 2.28 -3.47
N ILE A 4 -9.21 1.13 -3.82
CA ILE A 4 -8.42 0.32 -2.88
C ILE A 4 -6.97 0.78 -3.00
N LEU A 5 -6.34 1.13 -1.88
CA LEU A 5 -4.93 1.52 -1.82
C LEU A 5 -4.12 0.37 -1.26
N ALA A 6 -3.28 -0.23 -2.10
CA ALA A 6 -2.37 -1.30 -1.71
C ALA A 6 -1.02 -0.74 -1.27
N ILE A 7 -0.49 -1.27 -0.18
CA ILE A 7 0.78 -0.89 0.44
C ILE A 7 1.67 -2.12 0.50
N ASP A 8 2.80 -2.06 -0.20
CA ASP A 8 3.90 -3.01 -0.08
C ASP A 8 4.96 -2.40 0.84
N TYR A 9 4.90 -2.78 2.12
CA TYR A 9 5.68 -2.17 3.19
C TYR A 9 7.10 -2.76 3.26
N GLY A 10 8.10 -1.98 2.82
CA GLY A 10 9.51 -2.31 3.02
C GLY A 10 10.19 -1.46 4.08
N LYS A 11 11.37 -1.89 4.53
CA LYS A 11 12.17 -1.20 5.56
C LYS A 11 12.69 0.18 5.14
N VAL A 12 12.97 0.38 3.85
CA VAL A 12 13.58 1.63 3.31
C VAL A 12 12.63 2.37 2.38
N ARG A 13 11.89 1.63 1.56
CA ARG A 13 10.92 2.15 0.59
C ARG A 13 9.61 1.38 0.73
N THR A 14 8.51 2.07 0.45
CA THR A 14 7.16 1.50 0.42
C THR A 14 6.58 1.69 -0.97
N GLY A 15 6.20 0.58 -1.61
CA GLY A 15 5.49 0.59 -2.88
C GLY A 15 4.00 0.86 -2.65
N ILE A 16 3.40 1.67 -3.51
CA ILE A 16 1.98 2.01 -3.41
C ILE A 16 1.32 1.77 -4.77
N ALA A 17 0.20 1.05 -4.75
CA ALA A 17 -0.65 0.83 -5.91
C ALA A 17 -2.10 1.18 -5.57
N VAL A 18 -2.89 1.52 -6.57
CA VAL A 18 -4.31 1.82 -6.39
C VAL A 18 -5.14 1.16 -7.48
N THR A 19 -6.40 0.89 -7.17
CA THR A 19 -7.38 0.57 -8.21
C THR A 19 -7.93 1.84 -8.87
N ASP A 20 -8.59 1.68 -10.01
CA ASP A 20 -9.60 2.66 -10.46
C ASP A 20 -10.81 2.69 -9.50
N GLU A 21 -11.71 3.66 -9.69
CA GLU A 21 -12.87 3.88 -8.81
C GLU A 21 -13.92 2.77 -8.85
N LEU A 22 -13.97 1.99 -9.93
CA LEU A 22 -14.83 0.81 -10.07
C LEU A 22 -14.14 -0.48 -9.58
N GLN A 23 -12.87 -0.38 -9.17
CA GLN A 23 -12.07 -1.48 -8.62
C GLN A 23 -11.79 -2.61 -9.63
N ILE A 24 -11.67 -2.28 -10.91
CA ILE A 24 -11.50 -3.27 -11.99
C ILE A 24 -10.03 -3.57 -12.23
N ILE A 25 -9.16 -2.55 -12.23
CA ILE A 25 -7.74 -2.67 -12.57
C ILE A 25 -6.90 -2.00 -11.48
N ALA A 26 -5.89 -2.72 -10.99
CA ALA A 26 -4.84 -2.16 -10.13
C ALA A 26 -3.67 -1.65 -10.97
N SER A 27 -3.17 -0.47 -10.63
CA SER A 27 -2.02 0.17 -11.26
C SER A 27 -1.04 0.65 -10.20
N GLY A 28 0.26 0.58 -10.49
CA GLY A 28 1.28 1.21 -9.66
C GLY A 28 1.06 2.72 -9.59
N LEU A 29 1.05 3.27 -8.38
CA LEU A 29 0.88 4.71 -8.16
C LEU A 29 2.24 5.40 -7.98
N THR A 30 3.03 4.93 -7.01
CA THR A 30 4.35 5.51 -6.71
C THR A 30 5.15 4.59 -5.77
N THR A 31 6.39 4.99 -5.46
CA THR A 31 7.18 4.46 -4.36
C THR A 31 7.70 5.62 -3.53
N VAL A 32 7.54 5.55 -2.21
CA VAL A 32 8.00 6.58 -1.27
C VAL A 32 9.07 6.02 -0.34
N ALA A 33 9.85 6.88 0.30
CA ALA A 33 10.66 6.45 1.45
C ALA A 33 9.71 6.02 2.58
N THR A 34 9.99 4.90 3.26
CA THR A 34 9.09 4.34 4.29
C THR A 34 8.78 5.35 5.40
N LYS A 35 9.77 6.17 5.79
CA LYS A 35 9.61 7.24 6.79
C LYS A 35 8.62 8.34 6.38
N GLU A 36 8.34 8.48 5.09
CA GLU A 36 7.45 9.49 4.50
C GLU A 36 6.06 8.94 4.20
N LEU A 37 5.83 7.63 4.39
CA LEU A 37 4.58 6.95 4.05
C LEU A 37 3.35 7.62 4.68
N VAL A 38 3.40 7.91 5.98
CA VAL A 38 2.25 8.50 6.69
C VAL A 38 1.91 9.91 6.18
N ALA A 39 2.93 10.71 5.84
CA ALA A 39 2.72 12.03 5.26
C ALA A 39 2.08 11.92 3.87
N PHE A 40 2.63 11.04 3.02
CA PHE A 40 2.05 10.75 1.71
C PHE A 40 0.58 10.31 1.81
N LEU A 41 0.25 9.40 2.73
CA LEU A 41 -1.11 8.89 2.88
C LEU A 41 -2.09 9.99 3.28
N LYS A 42 -1.71 10.91 4.18
CA LYS A 42 -2.55 12.06 4.54
C LYS A 42 -2.83 12.93 3.33
N ASP A 43 -1.78 13.34 2.62
CA ASP A 43 -1.91 14.20 1.43
C ASP A 43 -2.72 13.52 0.31
N TYR A 44 -2.63 12.21 0.19
CA TYR A 44 -3.35 11.44 -0.82
C TYR A 44 -4.84 11.31 -0.48
N LEU A 45 -5.18 11.05 0.79
CA LEU A 45 -6.56 10.92 1.25
C LEU A 45 -7.37 12.22 1.18
N GLU A 46 -6.69 13.37 1.21
CA GLU A 46 -7.34 14.67 0.96
C GLU A 46 -7.78 14.85 -0.50
N LYS A 47 -7.14 14.13 -1.44
CA LYS A 47 -7.35 14.29 -2.88
C LYS A 47 -8.23 13.20 -3.47
N GLU A 48 -8.12 11.98 -2.94
CA GLU A 48 -8.69 10.77 -3.53
C GLU A 48 -9.50 9.99 -2.50
N LYS A 49 -10.67 9.49 -2.91
CA LYS A 49 -11.52 8.67 -2.04
C LYS A 49 -10.98 7.24 -1.97
N VAL A 50 -10.29 6.91 -0.89
CA VAL A 50 -9.89 5.53 -0.56
C VAL A 50 -10.93 4.89 0.35
N MET A 51 -11.32 3.65 0.07
CA MET A 51 -12.27 2.91 0.92
C MET A 51 -11.66 1.73 1.66
N LEU A 52 -10.51 1.24 1.21
CA LEU A 52 -9.82 0.12 1.82
C LEU A 52 -8.31 0.31 1.65
N PHE A 53 -7.59 0.11 2.75
CA PHE A 53 -6.16 -0.13 2.72
C PHE A 53 -5.91 -1.62 2.67
N LEU A 54 -5.11 -2.06 1.70
CA LEU A 54 -4.65 -3.43 1.56
C LEU A 54 -3.15 -3.46 1.84
N VAL A 55 -2.70 -4.27 2.80
CA VAL A 55 -1.27 -4.42 3.11
C VAL A 55 -0.90 -5.87 2.90
N GLY A 56 0.19 -6.13 2.18
CA GLY A 56 0.69 -7.49 1.99
C GLY A 56 1.13 -8.10 3.33
N GLU A 57 0.64 -9.30 3.63
CA GLU A 57 1.11 -10.11 4.75
C GLU A 57 2.47 -10.73 4.37
N PRO A 58 3.58 -10.35 5.02
CA PRO A 58 4.90 -10.81 4.61
C PRO A 58 5.11 -12.26 5.07
N LYS A 59 5.30 -13.17 4.11
CA LYS A 59 5.61 -14.59 4.36
C LYS A 59 6.93 -14.99 3.72
N GLN A 60 7.61 -15.95 4.34
CA GLN A 60 8.75 -16.64 3.73
C GLN A 60 8.27 -17.58 2.60
N MET A 61 9.21 -18.10 1.80
CA MET A 61 8.89 -19.03 0.71
C MET A 61 8.21 -20.33 1.18
N ASP A 62 8.41 -20.72 2.44
CA ASP A 62 7.79 -21.88 3.07
C ASP A 62 6.44 -21.55 3.76
N ASN A 63 5.91 -20.35 3.54
CA ASN A 63 4.70 -19.80 4.17
C ASN A 63 4.81 -19.52 5.68
N THR A 64 5.99 -19.62 6.29
CA THR A 64 6.18 -19.16 7.67
C THR A 64 6.13 -17.63 7.74
N PRO A 65 5.73 -17.06 8.91
CA PRO A 65 5.82 -15.62 9.16
C PRO A 65 7.19 -15.06 8.81
N SER A 66 7.22 -13.88 8.18
CA SER A 66 8.49 -13.20 7.90
C SER A 66 9.12 -12.68 9.19
N GLU A 67 10.46 -12.63 9.24
CA GLU A 67 11.20 -11.90 10.29
C GLU A 67 10.93 -10.39 10.29
N SER A 68 10.25 -9.89 9.25
CA SER A 68 9.78 -8.50 9.17
C SER A 68 8.47 -8.26 9.93
N GLU A 69 7.80 -9.32 10.40
CA GLU A 69 6.65 -9.25 11.31
C GLU A 69 7.16 -9.09 12.76
N PRO A 70 6.60 -8.17 13.56
CA PRO A 70 6.98 -7.97 14.97
C PRO A 70 6.54 -9.10 15.91
#